data_AF-A0A936XMV6-F1
#
_entry.id   AF-A0A936XMV6-F1
#
_cell.length_a   1.000
_cell.length_b   1.000
_cell.length_c   1.000
_cell.angle_alpha   90.00
_cell.angle_beta   90.00
_cell.angle_gamma   90.00
#
_symmetry.space_group_name_H-M   'P 1'
#
loop_
_entity.id
_entity.type
_entity.pdbx_description
1 polymer ?
#
loop_
_entity_poly.entity_id
_entity_poly.type
_entity_poly.pdbx_seq_one_letter_code
_entity_poly.pdbx_strand_id
1 'polypeptide(L)'
;MESIRNLMTGKHRQCDDHFVAVEQAVARSAWGEADSAFNHFRDAMLQHFALEESILFPAFEAHTGISMGPTQVMRGEHAQMRALLAAAEIALAARDVDDYSGNAETLLIMTQQHNMKEENMLYAMCDQHLALQLAELLPQLESGINMRELM
;
A
#
# COMPACT_ATOMS: atom_id res chain seq x y z
N MET A 1 -18.40 11.96 6.22
CA MET A 1 -17.92 12.85 5.15
C MET A 1 -16.73 12.13 4.54
N GLU A 2 -16.80 11.86 3.24
CA GLU A 2 -15.76 11.14 2.50
C GLU A 2 -14.49 12.01 2.46
N SER A 3 -13.34 11.42 2.72
CA SER A 3 -12.06 12.12 2.81
C SER A 3 -10.95 11.22 2.29
N ILE A 4 -9.84 11.81 1.84
CA ILE A 4 -8.68 11.07 1.35
C ILE A 4 -8.18 10.15 2.45
N ARG A 5 -8.10 10.65 3.69
CA ARG A 5 -7.72 9.84 4.85
C ARG A 5 -8.60 8.61 5.01
N ASN A 6 -9.92 8.77 5.04
CA ASN A 6 -10.83 7.64 5.25
C ASN A 6 -10.73 6.59 4.14
N LEU A 7 -10.65 7.04 2.88
CA LEU A 7 -10.56 6.17 1.71
C LEU A 7 -9.23 5.39 1.71
N MET A 8 -8.11 6.08 1.86
CA MET A 8 -6.78 5.48 1.76
C MET A 8 -6.44 4.61 2.98
N THR A 9 -6.86 4.99 4.19
CA THR A 9 -6.82 4.10 5.37
C THR A 9 -7.67 2.85 5.15
N GLY A 10 -8.81 2.95 4.44
CA GLY A 10 -9.59 1.78 4.03
C GLY A 10 -8.77 0.83 3.16
N LYS A 11 -8.00 1.38 2.20
CA LYS A 11 -7.11 0.59 1.35
C LYS A 11 -5.96 -0.06 2.12
N HIS A 12 -5.39 0.59 3.14
CA HIS A 12 -4.40 -0.04 4.03
C HIS A 12 -4.96 -1.31 4.67
N ARG A 13 -6.18 -1.25 5.21
CA ARG A 13 -6.84 -2.42 5.81
C ARG A 13 -7.05 -3.55 4.80
N GLN A 14 -7.37 -3.23 3.55
CA GLN A 14 -7.47 -4.24 2.49
C GLN A 14 -6.11 -4.93 2.24
N CYS A 15 -5.00 -4.17 2.23
CA CYS A 15 -3.67 -4.76 2.13
C CYS A 15 -3.34 -5.65 3.34
N ASP A 16 -3.70 -5.23 4.55
CA ASP A 16 -3.51 -6.01 5.78
C ASP A 16 -4.31 -7.33 5.74
N ASP A 17 -5.57 -7.29 5.29
CA ASP A 17 -6.41 -8.47 5.13
C ASP A 17 -5.81 -9.48 4.13
N HIS A 18 -5.27 -8.99 3.01
CA HIS A 18 -4.56 -9.84 2.06
C HIS A 18 -3.30 -10.44 2.66
N PHE A 19 -2.51 -9.67 3.41
CA PHE A 19 -1.32 -10.17 4.09
C PHE A 19 -1.67 -11.30 5.07
N VAL A 20 -2.72 -11.11 5.88
CA VAL A 20 -3.23 -12.15 6.80
C VAL A 20 -3.60 -13.43 6.05
N ALA A 21 -4.20 -13.32 4.86
CA ALA A 21 -4.53 -14.49 4.05
C ALA A 21 -3.27 -15.26 3.59
N VAL A 22 -2.19 -14.55 3.24
CA VAL A 22 -0.90 -15.19 2.92
C VAL A 22 -0.38 -15.95 4.14
N GLU A 23 -0.28 -15.29 5.28
CA GLU A 23 0.27 -15.87 6.52
C GLU A 23 -0.51 -17.12 6.95
N GLN A 24 -1.83 -17.08 6.84
CA GLN A 24 -2.68 -18.24 7.14
C GLN A 24 -2.45 -19.41 6.18
N ALA A 25 -2.26 -19.15 4.89
CA ALA A 25 -2.00 -20.19 3.90
C ALA A 25 -0.59 -20.81 4.09
N VAL A 26 0.42 -19.99 4.36
CA VAL A 26 1.79 -20.42 4.68
C VAL A 26 1.81 -21.28 5.94
N ALA A 27 1.13 -20.85 7.01
CA ALA A 27 1.05 -21.60 8.28
C ALA A 27 0.41 -22.99 8.14
N ARG A 28 -0.50 -23.16 7.17
CA ARG A 28 -1.12 -24.46 6.84
C ARG A 28 -0.33 -25.26 5.79
N SER A 29 0.80 -24.74 5.29
CA SER A 29 1.54 -25.28 4.15
C SER A 29 0.67 -25.48 2.90
N ALA A 30 -0.37 -24.64 2.74
CA ALA A 30 -1.28 -24.66 1.59
C ALA A 30 -0.65 -23.87 0.42
N TRP A 31 0.44 -24.38 -0.14
CA TRP A 31 1.34 -23.62 -1.01
C TRP A 31 0.68 -22.98 -2.25
N GLY A 32 -0.26 -23.67 -2.90
CA GLY A 32 -0.99 -23.09 -4.02
C GLY A 32 -1.92 -21.95 -3.60
N GLU A 33 -2.50 -22.03 -2.40
CA GLU A 33 -3.28 -20.94 -1.80
C GLU A 33 -2.37 -19.78 -1.40
N ALA A 34 -1.20 -20.08 -0.83
CA ALA A 34 -0.20 -19.08 -0.44
C ALA A 34 0.30 -18.28 -1.64
N ASP A 35 0.62 -18.93 -2.76
CA ASP A 35 1.04 -18.24 -4.00
C ASP A 35 -0.07 -17.32 -4.53
N SER A 36 -1.31 -17.80 -4.54
CA SER A 36 -2.45 -16.98 -5.01
C SER A 36 -2.71 -15.81 -4.07
N ALA A 37 -2.70 -16.03 -2.76
CA ALA A 37 -2.90 -14.99 -1.76
C ALA A 37 -1.77 -13.94 -1.82
N PHE A 38 -0.52 -14.38 -2.00
CA PHE A 38 0.62 -13.48 -2.12
C PHE A 38 0.52 -12.61 -3.36
N ASN A 39 0.09 -13.17 -4.51
CA ASN A 39 -0.16 -12.38 -5.70
C ASN A 39 -1.20 -11.28 -5.46
N HIS A 40 -2.32 -11.60 -4.80
CA HIS A 40 -3.33 -10.59 -4.43
C HIS A 40 -2.76 -9.53 -3.48
N PHE A 41 -2.02 -9.92 -2.45
CA PHE A 41 -1.37 -9.01 -1.52
C PHE A 41 -0.39 -8.06 -2.22
N ARG A 42 0.56 -8.60 -3.00
CA ARG A 42 1.54 -7.84 -3.77
C ARG A 42 0.82 -6.85 -4.69
N ASP A 43 -0.18 -7.33 -5.41
CA ASP A 43 -0.91 -6.52 -6.36
C ASP A 43 -1.68 -5.38 -5.66
N ALA A 44 -2.32 -5.64 -4.52
CA ALA A 44 -2.99 -4.63 -3.71
C ALA A 44 -2.02 -3.55 -3.21
N MET A 45 -0.83 -3.95 -2.73
CA MET A 45 0.23 -3.04 -2.30
C MET A 45 0.76 -2.17 -3.44
N LEU A 46 1.08 -2.78 -4.59
CA LEU A 46 1.59 -2.04 -5.75
C LEU A 46 0.55 -1.07 -6.32
N GLN A 47 -0.72 -1.45 -6.32
CA GLN A 47 -1.82 -0.56 -6.70
C GLN A 47 -1.97 0.59 -5.71
N HIS A 48 -1.86 0.33 -4.40
CA HIS A 48 -1.89 1.38 -3.39
C HIS A 48 -0.79 2.43 -3.63
N PHE A 49 0.46 1.99 -3.79
CA PHE A 49 1.57 2.89 -4.11
C PHE A 49 1.33 3.64 -5.43
N ALA A 50 0.75 2.99 -6.44
CA ALA A 50 0.48 3.63 -7.73
C ALA A 50 -0.55 4.76 -7.61
N LEU A 51 -1.63 4.58 -6.84
CA LEU A 51 -2.61 5.64 -6.59
C LEU A 51 -1.95 6.87 -5.97
N GLU A 52 -1.06 6.63 -5.02
CA GLU A 52 -0.37 7.71 -4.35
C GLU A 52 0.64 8.40 -5.25
N GLU A 53 1.52 7.62 -5.88
CA GLU A 53 2.63 8.14 -6.67
C GLU A 53 2.17 8.79 -7.98
N SER A 54 1.00 8.40 -8.52
CA SER A 54 0.49 8.92 -9.80
C SER A 54 -0.66 9.92 -9.67
N ILE A 55 -1.40 9.94 -8.55
CA ILE A 55 -2.56 10.81 -8.37
C ILE A 55 -2.36 11.70 -7.14
N LEU A 56 -2.29 11.11 -5.94
CA LEU A 56 -2.38 11.87 -4.70
C LEU A 56 -1.15 12.75 -4.44
N PHE A 57 0.05 12.18 -4.53
CA PHE A 57 1.29 12.91 -4.28
C PHE A 57 1.50 14.02 -5.32
N PRO A 58 1.31 13.80 -6.63
CA PRO A 58 1.37 14.89 -7.61
C PRO A 58 0.36 16.01 -7.34
N ALA A 59 -0.89 15.70 -6.98
CA ALA A 59 -1.89 16.71 -6.66
C ALA A 59 -1.48 17.55 -5.43
N PHE A 60 -1.00 16.88 -4.38
CA PHE A 60 -0.49 17.53 -3.17
C PHE A 60 0.71 18.43 -3.46
N GLU A 61 1.70 17.94 -4.20
CA GLU A 61 2.91 18.66 -4.56
C GLU A 61 2.60 19.87 -5.45
N ALA A 62 1.73 19.72 -6.45
CA ALA A 62 1.32 20.79 -7.34
C ALA A 62 0.59 21.91 -6.61
N HIS A 63 -0.26 21.57 -5.63
CA HIS A 63 -1.01 22.56 -4.86
C HIS A 63 -0.14 23.29 -3.82
N THR A 64 0.76 22.57 -3.14
CA THR A 64 1.52 23.12 -2.00
C THR A 64 2.90 23.64 -2.38
N GLY A 65 3.46 23.18 -3.50
CA GLY A 65 4.86 23.41 -3.86
C GLY A 65 5.87 22.59 -3.04
N ILE A 66 5.42 21.73 -2.13
CA ILE A 66 6.27 20.92 -1.25
C ILE A 66 6.64 19.61 -1.94
N SER A 67 7.75 19.61 -2.70
CA SER A 67 8.25 18.40 -3.38
C SER A 67 9.39 17.67 -2.65
N MET A 68 10.10 18.37 -1.76
CA MET A 68 11.18 17.83 -0.93
C MET A 68 10.70 17.66 0.51
N GLY A 69 9.73 16.76 0.73
CA GLY A 69 9.02 16.61 1.99
C GLY A 69 8.39 15.23 2.18
N PRO A 70 7.19 15.13 2.78
CA PRO A 70 6.62 13.84 3.19
C PRO A 70 6.44 12.87 2.02
N THR A 71 6.02 13.34 0.84
CA THR A 71 5.84 12.52 -0.36
C THR A 71 7.16 11.94 -0.91
N GLN A 72 8.30 12.62 -0.71
CA GLN A 72 9.61 12.07 -1.08
C GLN A 72 10.03 10.94 -0.14
N VAL A 73 9.78 11.10 1.16
CA VAL A 73 10.04 10.06 2.16
C VAL A 73 9.19 8.83 1.85
N MET A 74 7.89 9.01 1.56
CA MET A 74 6.99 7.88 1.23
C MET A 74 7.47 7.11 0.00
N ARG A 75 7.84 7.78 -1.10
CA ARG A 75 8.41 7.11 -2.28
C ARG A 75 9.68 6.31 -1.98
N GLY A 76 10.55 6.82 -1.10
CA GLY A 76 11.75 6.09 -0.67
C GLY A 76 11.42 4.83 0.13
N GLU A 77 10.35 4.85 0.89
CA GLU A 77 9.85 3.68 1.62
C GLU A 77 9.12 2.70 0.72
N HIS A 78 8.33 3.18 -0.23
CA HIS A 78 7.72 2.32 -1.26
C HIS A 78 8.79 1.55 -2.03
N ALA A 79 9.93 2.18 -2.35
CA ALA A 79 11.03 1.50 -3.01
C ALA A 79 11.62 0.35 -2.16
N GLN A 80 11.77 0.56 -0.86
CA GLN A 80 12.24 -0.47 0.08
C GLN A 80 11.20 -1.58 0.26
N MET A 81 9.92 -1.24 0.42
CA MET A 81 8.83 -2.22 0.52
C MET A 81 8.68 -3.05 -0.76
N ARG A 82 8.87 -2.46 -1.94
CA ARG A 82 8.92 -3.21 -3.21
C ARG A 82 10.07 -4.22 -3.25
N ALA A 83 11.23 -3.89 -2.71
CA ALA A 83 12.35 -4.82 -2.63
C ALA A 83 12.05 -6.00 -1.68
N LEU A 84 11.44 -5.72 -0.51
CA LEU A 84 11.01 -6.75 0.45
C LEU A 84 9.91 -7.64 -0.13
N LEU A 85 8.93 -7.08 -0.84
CA LEU A 85 7.92 -7.85 -1.57
C LEU A 85 8.56 -8.81 -2.57
N ALA A 86 9.52 -8.34 -3.37
CA ALA A 86 10.21 -9.18 -4.34
C ALA A 86 11.02 -10.31 -3.67
N ALA A 87 11.71 -10.02 -2.56
CA ALA A 87 12.45 -11.02 -1.80
C ALA A 87 11.52 -12.08 -1.17
N ALA A 88 10.41 -11.65 -0.56
CA ALA A 88 9.40 -12.54 -0.01
C ALA A 88 8.77 -13.43 -1.10
N GLU A 89 8.51 -12.89 -2.30
CA GLU A 89 7.99 -13.67 -3.43
C GLU A 89 8.94 -14.80 -3.84
N ILE A 90 10.24 -14.49 -3.94
CA ILE A 90 11.28 -15.46 -4.29
C ILE A 90 11.36 -16.57 -3.24
N ALA A 91 11.40 -16.21 -1.96
CA ALA A 91 11.47 -17.16 -0.85
C ALA A 91 10.22 -18.05 -0.79
N LEU A 92 9.03 -17.45 -0.96
CA LEU A 92 7.77 -18.17 -0.99
C LEU A 92 7.73 -19.18 -2.14
N ALA A 93 8.17 -18.80 -3.34
CA ALA A 93 8.25 -19.70 -4.50
C ALA A 93 9.24 -20.86 -4.27
N ALA A 94 10.34 -20.60 -3.55
CA ALA A 94 11.31 -21.61 -3.15
C ALA A 94 10.84 -22.49 -1.98
N ARG A 95 9.71 -22.16 -1.33
CA ARG A 95 9.23 -22.78 -0.09
C ARG A 95 10.22 -22.67 1.06
N ASP A 96 11.05 -21.63 1.01
CA ASP A 96 11.95 -21.26 2.10
C ASP A 96 11.15 -20.47 3.14
N VAL A 97 10.58 -21.19 4.10
CA VAL A 97 9.69 -20.60 5.11
C VAL A 97 10.43 -19.64 6.02
N ASP A 98 11.69 -19.93 6.34
CA ASP A 98 12.49 -19.08 7.23
C ASP A 98 12.83 -17.75 6.54
N ASP A 99 13.29 -17.80 5.29
CA ASP A 99 13.61 -16.60 4.52
C ASP A 99 12.34 -15.80 4.16
N TYR A 100 11.23 -16.48 3.82
CA TYR A 100 9.94 -15.83 3.61
C TYR A 100 9.51 -15.08 4.87
N SER A 101 9.53 -15.74 6.02
CA SER A 101 9.07 -15.17 7.29
C SER A 101 9.90 -13.95 7.70
N GLY A 102 11.22 -14.00 7.50
CA GLY A 102 12.10 -12.85 7.79
C GLY A 102 11.80 -11.63 6.92
N ASN A 103 11.57 -11.84 5.61
CA ASN A 103 11.19 -10.76 4.70
C ASN A 103 9.77 -10.22 5.02
N ALA A 104 8.82 -11.11 5.31
CA ALA A 104 7.44 -10.77 5.63
C ALA A 104 7.34 -9.98 6.95
N GLU A 105 8.07 -10.36 8.00
CA GLU A 105 8.12 -9.63 9.26
C GLU A 105 8.69 -8.22 9.07
N THR A 106 9.79 -8.10 8.33
CA THR A 106 10.41 -6.80 8.03
C THR A 106 9.45 -5.92 7.24
N LEU A 107 8.78 -6.48 6.23
CA LEU A 107 7.76 -5.78 5.45
C LEU A 107 6.61 -5.30 6.33
N LEU A 108 6.06 -6.15 7.20
CA LEU A 108 4.97 -5.81 8.11
C LEU A 108 5.32 -4.62 9.01
N ILE A 109 6.48 -4.67 9.66
CA ILE A 109 6.94 -3.59 10.55
C ILE A 109 7.09 -2.29 9.75
N MET A 110 7.69 -2.36 8.57
CA MET A 110 7.90 -1.21 7.71
C MET A 110 6.58 -0.60 7.22
N THR A 111 5.63 -1.43 6.77
CA THR A 111 4.30 -1.01 6.34
C THR A 111 3.53 -0.37 7.49
N GLN A 112 3.56 -0.92 8.70
CA GLN A 112 2.90 -0.29 9.85
C GLN A 112 3.46 1.11 10.17
N GLN A 113 4.78 1.26 10.16
CA GLN A 113 5.43 2.56 10.40
C GLN A 113 5.14 3.56 9.27
N HIS A 114 5.11 3.07 8.04
CA HIS A 114 4.75 3.84 6.86
C HIS A 114 3.31 4.35 6.94
N ASN A 115 2.35 3.45 7.11
CA ASN A 115 0.91 3.75 7.21
C ASN A 115 0.65 4.77 8.34
N MET A 116 1.32 4.62 9.49
CA MET A 116 1.18 5.58 10.59
C MET A 116 1.56 7.02 10.19
N LYS A 117 2.60 7.20 9.36
CA LYS A 117 2.99 8.53 8.89
C LYS A 117 1.99 9.08 7.90
N GLU A 118 1.50 8.25 7.00
CA GLU A 118 0.52 8.70 6.02
C GLU A 118 -0.80 9.07 6.67
N GLU A 119 -1.35 8.18 7.48
CA GLU A 119 -2.64 8.38 8.11
C GLU A 119 -2.63 9.55 9.08
N ASN A 120 -1.59 9.68 9.92
CA ASN A 120 -1.56 10.71 10.96
C ASN A 120 -1.03 12.06 10.48
N MET A 121 -0.24 12.09 9.41
CA MET A 121 0.37 13.31 8.90
C MET A 121 -0.08 13.60 7.47
N LEU A 122 0.32 12.77 6.50
CA LEU A 122 0.20 13.11 5.08
C LEU A 122 -1.26 13.25 4.64
N TYR A 123 -2.12 12.28 4.93
CA TYR A 123 -3.53 12.34 4.51
C TYR A 123 -4.30 13.46 5.22
N ALA A 124 -3.95 13.77 6.47
CA ALA A 124 -4.51 14.93 7.16
C ALA A 124 -4.10 16.25 6.47
N MET A 125 -2.86 16.35 6.00
CA MET A 125 -2.42 17.49 5.18
C MET A 125 -3.11 17.51 3.82
N CYS A 126 -3.29 16.36 3.15
CA CYS A 126 -4.02 16.27 1.90
C CYS A 126 -5.47 16.73 2.05
N ASP A 127 -6.20 16.25 3.07
CA ASP A 127 -7.58 16.68 3.32
C ASP A 127 -7.69 18.19 3.57
N GLN A 128 -6.70 18.80 4.24
CA GLN A 128 -6.67 20.24 4.50
C GLN A 128 -6.33 21.07 3.25
N HIS A 129 -5.28 20.69 2.52
CA HIS A 129 -4.76 21.46 1.40
C HIS A 129 -5.54 21.22 0.10
N LEU A 130 -6.05 20.01 -0.10
CA LEU A 130 -6.78 19.61 -1.31
C LEU A 130 -8.30 19.69 -1.15
N ALA A 131 -8.80 20.36 -0.10
CA ALA A 131 -10.23 20.44 0.22
C ALA A 131 -11.11 20.86 -0.98
N LEU A 132 -10.62 21.78 -1.84
CA LEU A 132 -11.34 22.24 -3.04
C LEU A 132 -11.25 21.28 -4.23
N GLN A 133 -10.34 20.29 -4.18
CA GLN A 133 -10.11 19.30 -5.23
C GLN A 133 -10.69 17.92 -4.87
N LEU A 134 -11.21 17.74 -3.65
CA LEU A 134 -11.75 16.45 -3.20
C LEU A 134 -12.82 15.87 -4.13
N ALA A 135 -13.70 16.72 -4.67
CA ALA A 135 -14.76 16.30 -5.59
C ALA A 135 -14.24 15.71 -6.91
N GLU A 136 -13.01 16.05 -7.29
CA GLU A 136 -12.33 15.49 -8.46
C GLU A 136 -11.43 14.30 -8.10
N LEU A 137 -10.71 14.40 -6.98
CA LEU A 137 -9.71 13.39 -6.58
C LEU A 137 -10.33 12.12 -5.99
N LEU A 138 -11.38 12.22 -5.18
CA LEU A 138 -11.99 11.05 -4.54
C LEU A 138 -12.52 10.03 -5.57
N PRO A 139 -13.29 10.43 -6.61
CA PRO A 139 -13.73 9.48 -7.63
C PRO A 139 -12.59 8.82 -8.40
N GLN A 140 -11.47 9.52 -8.63
CA GLN A 140 -10.29 8.97 -9.31
C GLN A 140 -9.61 7.90 -8.45
N LEU A 141 -9.41 8.20 -7.16
CA LEU A 141 -8.83 7.26 -6.20
C LEU A 141 -9.74 6.04 -6.02
N GLU A 142 -11.04 6.23 -5.83
CA GLU A 142 -12.04 5.16 -5.74
C GLU A 142 -12.05 4.28 -6.98
N SER A 143 -12.10 4.89 -8.17
CA SER A 143 -12.05 4.13 -9.42
C SER A 143 -10.76 3.32 -9.52
N GLY A 144 -9.63 3.89 -9.13
CA GLY A 144 -8.35 3.20 -9.18
C GLY A 144 -8.21 2.09 -8.15
N ILE A 145 -8.89 2.18 -7.00
CA ILE A 145 -9.05 1.09 -6.02
C ILE A 145 -9.88 -0.05 -6.64
N ASN A 146 -11.03 0.28 -7.23
CA ASN A 146 -12.01 -0.70 -7.73
C ASN A 146 -11.62 -1.35 -9.07
N MET A 147 -10.68 -0.77 -9.83
CA MET A 147 -10.33 -1.24 -11.19
C MET A 147 -9.78 -2.68 -11.25
N ARG A 148 -9.38 -3.26 -10.11
CA ARG A 148 -8.93 -4.67 -10.02
C ARG A 148 -9.95 -5.64 -9.44
N GLU A 149 -11.07 -5.17 -8.90
CA GLU A 149 -12.15 -6.08 -8.46
C GLU A 149 -12.96 -6.65 -9.65
N LEU A 150 -12.73 -6.12 -10.86
CA LEU A 150 -13.47 -6.42 -12.09
C LEU A 150 -12.67 -7.20 -13.15
N MET A 151 -11.39 -7.52 -12.91
CA MET A 151 -10.55 -8.37 -13.77
C MET A 151 -10.21 -9.68 -13.05
#